data_AF-A0A968HZ35-F1
#
_entry.id   AF-A0A968HZ35-F1
#
_cell.length_a   1.000
_cell.length_b   1.000
_cell.length_c   1.000
_cell.angle_alpha   90.00
_cell.angle_beta   90.00
_cell.angle_gamma   90.00
#
_symmetry.space_group_name_H-M   'P 1'
#
loop_
_entity.id
_entity.type
_entity.pdbx_description
1 polymer ?
#
loop_
_entity_poly.entity_id
_entity_poly.type
_entity_poly.pdbx_seq_one_letter_code
_entity_poly.pdbx_strand_id
1 'polypeptide(L)'
;MDSWVDHLSCGVLVLSAAQDHWQVLAANAVFRELFGNGVGDGEWESFWASEWGRSLRQNAMICWQQRTRLSYTLWDWQVTLSPEQSREAVVCSFVPLKKQSAPPWTSYHDAIVVVDRSGIVRHVNGAAEQLFQRSAAEFVGQVFGMPLVSGEHTDVDILQKGGAITAAELRVVEQTQADGITYAIAALRDVTERKRAEELLRLQERAIASSFNGIMIVEMHSPDYPITYVNPSFARMAGYGVEELLGQSATAFLAPDLIQRVQNEGYEGRHLLSQTQRQGHVFWDEVYVSPIYNTWGQLTHLVAIHADVTEQVHARRTLEESEDRLKIVLQMLPHGITFSDAHGRFVLFNAEMERLTGYTQAEANACGHFLPLLHPDRHDQKLAWERLQHLSRTGESQMFETTLRRRDGERRHVLVASA
;
A
#
# COMPACT_ATOMS: atom_id res chain seq x y z
N MET A 1 -52.55 21.29 16.36
CA MET A 1 -51.81 20.64 17.47
C MET A 1 -51.34 19.23 17.08
N ASP A 2 -51.58 18.79 15.83
CA ASP A 2 -51.46 17.38 15.43
C ASP A 2 -50.13 16.96 14.78
N SER A 3 -49.25 17.89 14.40
CA SER A 3 -48.19 17.58 13.43
C SER A 3 -46.98 16.77 13.93
N TRP A 4 -46.80 16.54 15.23
CA TRP A 4 -45.60 15.82 15.73
C TRP A 4 -45.82 14.31 15.92
N VAL A 5 -47.08 13.88 15.99
CA VAL A 5 -47.43 12.48 16.29
C VAL A 5 -47.72 11.69 14.99
N ASP A 6 -48.06 12.39 13.92
CA ASP A 6 -48.41 11.79 12.62
C ASP A 6 -47.23 11.14 11.89
N HIS A 7 -45.99 11.41 12.30
CA HIS A 7 -44.79 10.77 11.73
C HIS A 7 -44.41 9.44 12.41
N LEU A 8 -45.14 9.04 13.47
CA LEU A 8 -44.83 7.82 14.22
C LEU A 8 -45.55 6.60 13.62
N SER A 9 -44.78 5.55 13.33
CA SER A 9 -45.26 4.29 12.76
C SER A 9 -46.03 3.38 13.75
N CYS A 10 -46.29 3.87 14.96
CA CYS A 10 -47.06 3.22 16.02
C CYS A 10 -48.31 4.04 16.36
N GLY A 11 -49.34 3.38 16.90
CA GLY A 11 -50.54 4.10 17.34
C GLY A 11 -50.19 4.97 18.54
N VAL A 12 -50.53 6.24 18.53
CA VAL A 12 -50.27 7.15 19.65
C VAL A 12 -51.53 7.93 20.01
N LEU A 13 -51.81 7.97 21.31
CA LEU A 13 -52.91 8.69 21.94
C LEU A 13 -52.37 9.58 23.06
N VAL A 14 -52.74 10.86 23.06
CA VAL A 14 -52.35 11.82 24.10
C VAL A 14 -53.60 12.14 24.93
N LEU A 15 -53.50 11.95 26.24
CA LEU A 15 -54.60 12.16 27.18
C LEU A 15 -54.32 13.36 28.09
N SER A 16 -55.31 14.23 28.29
CA SER A 16 -55.24 15.31 29.27
C SER A 16 -55.30 14.76 30.68
N ALA A 17 -54.43 15.28 31.55
CA ALA A 17 -54.43 15.02 32.98
C ALA A 17 -54.98 16.22 33.79
N ALA A 18 -55.58 17.22 33.12
CA ALA A 18 -55.95 18.50 33.72
C ALA A 18 -57.32 18.48 34.46
N GLN A 19 -58.15 17.45 34.30
CA GLN A 19 -59.47 17.32 34.96
C GLN A 19 -59.81 15.83 35.23
N ASP A 20 -60.76 15.55 36.14
CA ASP A 20 -61.25 14.19 36.51
C ASP A 20 -61.83 13.39 35.32
N HIS A 21 -61.94 14.01 34.14
CA HIS A 21 -62.31 13.38 32.89
C HIS A 21 -61.11 13.35 31.94
N TRP A 22 -60.55 12.16 31.69
CA TRP A 22 -59.51 11.92 30.70
C TRP A 22 -60.02 12.28 29.29
N GLN A 23 -59.69 13.48 28.82
CA GLN A 23 -59.99 13.93 27.46
C GLN A 23 -58.86 13.54 26.51
N VAL A 24 -59.21 13.12 25.29
CA VAL A 24 -58.25 12.85 24.23
C VAL A 24 -57.80 14.18 23.62
N LEU A 25 -56.53 14.53 23.81
CA LEU A 25 -55.93 15.76 23.27
C LEU A 25 -55.44 15.59 21.84
N ALA A 26 -54.96 14.40 21.49
CA ALA A 26 -54.53 14.06 20.14
C ALA A 26 -54.52 12.54 19.95
N ALA A 27 -54.85 12.09 18.74
CA ALA A 27 -54.75 10.68 18.32
C ALA A 27 -54.27 10.65 16.86
N ASN A 28 -53.18 9.93 16.58
CA ASN A 28 -52.64 9.84 15.23
C ASN A 28 -53.47 8.88 14.35
N ALA A 29 -53.27 8.97 13.02
CA ALA A 29 -54.01 8.18 12.04
C ALA A 29 -53.95 6.66 12.32
N VAL A 30 -52.78 6.15 12.74
CA VAL A 30 -52.58 4.73 13.07
C VAL A 30 -53.45 4.32 14.27
N PHE A 31 -53.53 5.13 15.32
CA PHE A 31 -54.41 4.83 16.44
C PHE A 31 -55.90 4.86 16.05
N ARG A 32 -56.31 5.85 15.25
CA ARG A 32 -57.70 5.98 14.79
C ARG A 32 -58.13 4.81 13.89
N GLU A 33 -57.25 4.31 13.04
CA GLU A 33 -57.52 3.14 12.20
C GLU A 33 -57.66 1.85 13.02
N LEU A 34 -56.87 1.73 14.10
CA LEU A 34 -56.87 0.54 14.96
C LEU A 34 -58.06 0.48 15.92
N PHE A 35 -58.45 1.62 16.50
CA PHE A 35 -59.41 1.67 17.61
C PHE A 35 -60.62 2.57 17.35
N GLY A 36 -60.64 3.30 16.25
CA GLY A 36 -61.62 4.35 15.93
C GLY A 36 -62.56 4.02 14.77
N ASN A 37 -62.87 2.74 14.51
CA ASN A 37 -63.90 2.36 13.53
C ASN A 37 -65.23 3.05 13.85
N GLY A 38 -65.49 4.20 13.20
CA GLY A 38 -66.73 4.97 13.30
C GLY A 38 -66.78 6.10 14.34
N VAL A 39 -65.68 6.45 15.02
CA VAL A 39 -65.68 7.54 16.01
C VAL A 39 -65.29 8.86 15.33
N GLY A 40 -66.27 9.73 15.08
CA GLY A 40 -66.02 11.11 14.64
C GLY A 40 -65.35 11.96 15.74
N ASP A 41 -64.73 13.09 15.37
CA ASP A 41 -64.08 14.01 16.30
C ASP A 41 -65.08 14.48 17.38
N GLY A 42 -65.08 13.78 18.53
CA GLY A 42 -65.95 14.09 19.68
C GLY A 42 -66.62 12.89 20.38
N GLU A 43 -66.77 11.72 19.74
CA GLU A 43 -67.56 10.61 20.29
C GLU A 43 -66.72 9.49 20.95
N TRP A 44 -65.79 9.87 21.83
CA TRP A 44 -64.91 8.92 22.54
C TRP A 44 -65.62 8.12 23.65
N GLU A 45 -66.91 8.37 23.92
CA GLU A 45 -67.65 7.70 25.00
C GLU A 45 -67.76 6.19 24.80
N SER A 46 -67.94 5.73 23.56
CA SER A 46 -67.99 4.30 23.22
C SER A 46 -66.64 3.61 23.45
N PHE A 47 -65.54 4.28 23.08
CA PHE A 47 -64.17 3.82 23.34
C PHE A 47 -63.92 3.72 24.84
N TRP A 48 -64.31 4.72 25.62
CA TRP A 48 -64.10 4.72 27.07
C TRP A 48 -64.97 3.72 27.83
N ALA A 49 -66.15 3.36 27.31
CA ALA A 49 -67.00 2.32 27.86
C ALA A 49 -66.46 0.90 27.61
N SER A 50 -65.65 0.72 26.56
CA SER A 50 -65.01 -0.56 26.24
C SER A 50 -64.04 -1.03 27.34
N GLU A 51 -63.73 -2.33 27.36
CA GLU A 51 -62.70 -2.87 28.25
C GLU A 51 -61.32 -2.23 28.01
N TRP A 52 -61.04 -1.84 26.75
CA TRP A 52 -59.84 -1.12 26.33
C TRP A 52 -59.73 0.24 27.02
N GLY A 53 -60.78 1.06 26.89
CA GLY A 53 -60.81 2.40 27.48
C GLY A 53 -60.71 2.38 29.00
N ARG A 54 -61.38 1.42 29.66
CA ARG A 54 -61.32 1.26 31.13
C ARG A 54 -59.92 0.90 31.62
N SER A 55 -59.24 -0.05 30.97
CA SER A 55 -57.87 -0.43 31.32
C SER A 55 -56.88 0.72 31.10
N LEU A 56 -57.02 1.45 29.99
CA LEU A 56 -56.16 2.58 29.67
C LEU A 56 -56.31 3.73 30.67
N ARG A 57 -57.54 4.07 31.09
CA ARG A 57 -57.78 5.09 32.13
C ARG A 57 -57.13 4.75 33.46
N GLN A 58 -57.32 3.51 33.91
CA GLN A 58 -56.76 3.07 35.19
C GLN A 58 -55.23 3.17 35.19
N ASN A 59 -54.59 2.69 34.12
CA ASN A 59 -53.14 2.71 34.00
C ASN A 59 -52.56 4.11 33.73
N ALA A 60 -53.27 4.97 32.98
CA ALA A 60 -52.90 6.37 32.79
C ALA A 60 -52.96 7.16 34.11
N MET A 61 -53.95 6.88 34.96
CA MET A 61 -54.05 7.47 36.29
C MET A 61 -52.90 7.06 37.21
N ILE A 62 -52.54 5.77 37.21
CA ILE A 62 -51.38 5.27 37.96
C ILE A 62 -50.08 5.93 37.46
N CYS A 63 -49.88 5.96 36.13
CA CYS A 63 -48.73 6.58 35.49
C CYS A 63 -48.61 8.08 35.85
N TRP A 64 -49.71 8.81 35.86
CA TRP A 64 -49.74 10.23 36.21
C TRP A 64 -49.48 10.48 37.70
N GLN A 65 -50.14 9.72 38.59
CA GLN A 65 -49.99 9.86 40.04
C GLN A 65 -48.57 9.50 40.52
N GLN A 66 -48.03 8.40 40.01
CA GLN A 66 -46.70 7.93 40.40
C GLN A 66 -45.56 8.64 39.67
N ARG A 67 -45.88 9.45 38.64
CA ARG A 67 -44.89 10.16 37.80
C ARG A 67 -43.86 9.23 37.16
N THR A 68 -44.23 7.99 36.92
CA THR A 68 -43.36 6.95 36.37
C THR A 68 -43.90 6.44 35.05
N ARG A 69 -42.98 6.11 34.13
CA ARG A 69 -43.32 5.46 32.87
C ARG A 69 -43.87 4.06 33.17
N LEU A 70 -45.06 3.75 32.65
CA LEU A 70 -45.70 2.46 32.84
C LEU A 70 -45.70 1.72 31.50
N SER A 71 -45.30 0.45 31.49
CA SER A 71 -45.44 -0.42 30.32
C SER A 71 -46.17 -1.69 30.72
N TYR A 72 -47.19 -2.04 29.96
CA TYR A 72 -47.99 -3.24 30.20
C TYR A 72 -48.52 -3.78 28.88
N THR A 73 -48.88 -5.05 28.91
CA THR A 73 -49.45 -5.73 27.76
C THR A 73 -50.97 -5.64 27.83
N LEU A 74 -51.59 -5.20 26.76
CA LEU A 74 -53.04 -5.17 26.60
C LEU A 74 -53.39 -5.95 25.34
N TRP A 75 -53.82 -7.21 25.54
CA TRP A 75 -54.06 -8.16 24.45
C TRP A 75 -52.83 -8.28 23.54
N ASP A 76 -52.99 -8.10 22.23
CA ASP A 76 -51.92 -8.19 21.22
C ASP A 76 -51.03 -6.94 21.13
N TRP A 77 -51.08 -6.05 22.12
CA TRP A 77 -50.41 -4.74 22.09
C TRP A 77 -49.52 -4.52 23.30
N GLN A 78 -48.32 -4.03 23.05
CA GLN A 78 -47.50 -3.43 24.07
C GLN A 78 -47.89 -1.95 24.20
N VAL A 79 -48.40 -1.58 25.37
CA VAL A 79 -48.81 -0.21 25.69
C VAL A 79 -47.78 0.42 26.61
N THR A 80 -47.24 1.57 26.21
CA THR A 80 -46.33 2.35 27.04
C THR A 80 -46.90 3.74 27.28
N LEU A 81 -47.05 4.07 28.55
CA LEU A 81 -47.55 5.34 29.08
C LEU A 81 -46.39 6.15 29.63
N SER A 82 -46.25 7.38 29.17
CA SER A 82 -45.22 8.32 29.62
C SER A 82 -45.88 9.62 30.08
N PRO A 83 -45.65 10.09 31.31
CA PRO A 83 -46.20 11.37 31.78
C PRO A 83 -45.39 12.53 31.16
N GLU A 84 -46.08 13.49 30.56
CA GLU A 84 -45.52 14.69 29.94
C GLU A 84 -45.83 15.91 30.82
N GLN A 85 -44.87 16.33 31.64
CA GLN A 85 -45.06 17.40 32.63
C GLN A 85 -45.31 18.77 31.98
N SER A 86 -44.71 19.01 30.81
CA SER A 86 -44.80 20.29 30.09
C SER A 86 -46.21 20.59 29.55
N ARG A 87 -47.08 19.58 29.46
CA ARG A 87 -48.39 19.65 28.79
C ARG A 87 -49.56 19.10 29.60
N GLU A 88 -49.35 18.82 30.89
CA GLU A 88 -50.33 18.14 31.75
C GLU A 88 -51.01 16.95 31.05
N ALA A 89 -50.19 16.05 30.50
CA ALA A 89 -50.69 14.97 29.66
C ALA A 89 -49.99 13.63 29.91
N VAL A 90 -50.65 12.55 29.50
CA VAL A 90 -50.06 11.20 29.41
C VAL A 90 -50.03 10.79 27.95
N VAL A 91 -48.83 10.51 27.44
CA VAL A 91 -48.62 10.00 26.08
C VAL A 91 -48.66 8.49 26.11
N CYS A 92 -49.60 7.91 25.37
CA CYS A 92 -49.82 6.48 25.25
C CYS A 92 -49.34 6.02 23.88
N SER A 93 -48.41 5.08 23.84
CA SER A 93 -47.91 4.48 22.60
C SER A 93 -48.32 3.00 22.53
N PHE A 94 -48.82 2.59 21.37
CA PHE A 94 -49.35 1.26 21.09
C PHE A 94 -48.51 0.63 20.00
N VAL A 95 -47.78 -0.43 20.38
CA VAL A 95 -46.96 -1.21 19.46
C VAL A 95 -47.56 -2.61 19.37
N PRO A 96 -47.93 -3.12 18.18
CA PRO A 96 -48.45 -4.47 18.07
C PRO A 96 -47.34 -5.46 18.43
N LEU A 97 -47.65 -6.47 19.24
CA LEU A 97 -46.70 -7.53 19.62
C LEU A 97 -46.20 -8.28 18.36
N LYS A 98 -47.00 -8.36 17.30
CA LYS A 98 -46.60 -8.90 15.98
C LYS A 98 -45.54 -8.07 15.23
N LYS A 99 -45.28 -6.80 15.60
CA LYS A 99 -44.22 -5.96 15.01
C LYS A 99 -42.90 -6.00 15.79
N GLN A 100 -42.80 -6.75 16.89
CA GLN A 100 -41.52 -7.01 17.57
C GLN A 100 -40.75 -8.21 17.01
N SER A 101 -41.26 -8.88 15.97
CA SER A 101 -40.53 -9.94 15.27
C SER A 101 -39.91 -9.43 13.96
N ALA A 102 -39.14 -8.34 14.02
CA ALA A 102 -37.95 -8.28 13.19
C ALA A 102 -36.89 -9.09 13.95
N PRO A 103 -36.38 -10.20 13.40
CA PRO A 103 -35.37 -10.98 14.10
C PRO A 103 -34.12 -10.12 14.41
N PRO A 104 -33.35 -10.44 15.46
CA PRO A 104 -32.21 -9.65 15.95
C PRO A 104 -31.06 -9.45 14.93
N TRP A 105 -31.18 -10.00 13.72
CA TRP A 105 -30.17 -9.94 12.66
C TRP A 105 -30.35 -8.80 11.67
N THR A 106 -31.34 -7.90 11.82
CA THR A 106 -31.48 -6.70 10.95
C THR A 106 -30.43 -5.62 11.28
N SER A 107 -29.15 -5.99 11.22
CA SER A 107 -28.11 -5.03 10.87
C SER A 107 -28.39 -4.58 9.44
N TYR A 108 -28.63 -3.28 9.24
CA TYR A 108 -28.90 -2.73 7.90
C TYR A 108 -27.72 -2.92 6.92
N HIS A 109 -26.57 -3.40 7.39
CA HIS A 109 -25.35 -3.54 6.60
C HIS A 109 -25.07 -4.96 6.12
N ASP A 110 -25.56 -6.00 6.82
CA ASP A 110 -25.26 -7.38 6.46
C ASP A 110 -26.35 -7.95 5.54
N ALA A 111 -25.93 -8.67 4.50
CA ALA A 111 -26.82 -9.39 3.62
C ALA A 111 -27.35 -10.63 4.35
N ILE A 112 -28.67 -10.74 4.48
CA ILE A 112 -29.32 -11.87 5.17
C ILE A 112 -30.05 -12.69 4.14
N VAL A 113 -29.81 -14.00 4.18
CA VAL A 113 -30.50 -15.01 3.39
C VAL A 113 -31.05 -16.07 4.34
N VAL A 114 -32.36 -16.30 4.28
CA VAL A 114 -33.02 -17.36 5.05
C VAL A 114 -33.28 -18.53 4.12
N VAL A 115 -32.84 -19.70 4.54
CA VAL A 115 -32.88 -20.94 3.77
C VAL A 115 -33.62 -22.01 4.57
N ASP A 116 -34.44 -22.83 3.92
CA ASP A 116 -35.11 -23.96 4.56
C ASP A 116 -34.22 -25.22 4.64
N ARG A 117 -34.74 -26.30 5.25
CA ARG A 117 -34.04 -27.59 5.38
C ARG A 117 -33.66 -28.25 4.04
N SER A 118 -34.29 -27.87 2.94
CA SER A 118 -33.97 -28.38 1.60
C SER A 118 -32.91 -27.54 0.88
N GLY A 119 -32.38 -26.49 1.52
CA GLY A 119 -31.39 -25.59 0.93
C GLY A 119 -32.00 -24.52 0.02
N ILE A 120 -33.33 -24.35 0.05
CA ILE A 120 -34.05 -23.39 -0.79
C ILE A 120 -34.21 -22.06 -0.05
N VAL A 121 -33.87 -20.97 -0.74
CA VAL A 121 -33.99 -19.61 -0.23
C VAL A 121 -35.46 -19.24 -0.07
N ARG A 122 -35.85 -18.85 1.14
CA ARG A 122 -37.21 -18.39 1.47
C ARG A 122 -37.31 -16.90 1.60
N HIS A 123 -36.22 -16.24 1.99
CA HIS A 123 -36.20 -14.81 2.17
C HIS A 123 -34.80 -14.24 1.98
N VAL A 124 -34.73 -13.01 1.48
CA VAL A 124 -33.52 -12.18 1.45
C VAL A 124 -33.87 -10.76 1.85
N ASN A 125 -32.94 -10.04 2.49
CA ASN A 125 -33.10 -8.61 2.77
C ASN A 125 -32.54 -7.75 1.62
N GLY A 126 -32.78 -6.43 1.66
CA GLY A 126 -32.28 -5.51 0.61
C GLY A 126 -30.76 -5.44 0.50
N ALA A 127 -30.02 -5.66 1.60
CA ALA A 127 -28.56 -5.74 1.56
C ALA A 127 -28.08 -6.96 0.76
N ALA A 128 -28.78 -8.10 0.84
CA ALA A 128 -28.50 -9.25 -0.02
C ALA A 128 -28.82 -8.95 -1.49
N GLU A 129 -29.92 -8.27 -1.79
CA GLU A 129 -30.22 -7.87 -3.18
C GLU A 129 -29.10 -7.02 -3.79
N GLN A 130 -28.53 -6.10 -3.00
CA GLN A 130 -27.38 -5.28 -3.38
C GLN A 130 -26.10 -6.11 -3.54
N LEU A 131 -25.78 -6.96 -2.57
CA LEU A 131 -24.55 -7.77 -2.58
C LEU A 131 -24.49 -8.73 -3.77
N PHE A 132 -25.60 -9.40 -4.08
CA PHE A 132 -25.69 -10.32 -5.21
C PHE A 132 -26.06 -9.65 -6.55
N GLN A 133 -26.45 -8.36 -6.51
CA GLN A 133 -27.00 -7.60 -7.64
C GLN A 133 -28.16 -8.31 -8.34
N ARG A 134 -29.03 -8.97 -7.56
CA ARG A 134 -30.21 -9.70 -8.00
C ARG A 134 -31.39 -9.33 -7.13
N SER A 135 -32.59 -9.32 -7.69
CA SER A 135 -33.79 -9.04 -6.88
C SER A 135 -34.17 -10.26 -6.03
N ALA A 136 -34.90 -10.03 -4.95
CA ALA A 136 -35.40 -11.07 -4.06
C ALA A 136 -36.25 -12.09 -4.82
N ALA A 137 -37.03 -11.65 -5.80
CA ALA A 137 -37.84 -12.52 -6.65
C ALA A 137 -37.00 -13.51 -7.50
N GLU A 138 -35.75 -13.14 -7.83
CA GLU A 138 -34.83 -14.03 -8.55
C GLU A 138 -34.10 -15.02 -7.64
N PHE A 139 -34.11 -14.76 -6.33
CA PHE A 139 -33.41 -15.57 -5.31
C PHE A 139 -34.36 -16.54 -4.61
N VAL A 140 -35.55 -16.07 -4.23
CA VAL A 140 -36.53 -16.86 -3.49
C VAL A 140 -37.00 -18.04 -4.34
N GLY A 141 -36.96 -19.24 -3.76
CA GLY A 141 -37.29 -20.50 -4.43
C GLY A 141 -36.11 -21.16 -5.15
N GLN A 142 -34.94 -20.52 -5.20
CA GLN A 142 -33.71 -21.16 -5.72
C GLN A 142 -32.89 -21.79 -4.61
N VAL A 143 -32.00 -22.73 -4.99
CA VAL A 143 -31.00 -23.30 -4.09
C VAL A 143 -29.96 -22.24 -3.78
N PHE A 144 -29.64 -22.04 -2.50
CA PHE A 144 -28.70 -20.99 -2.08
C PHE A 144 -27.29 -21.17 -2.66
N GLY A 145 -26.85 -22.42 -2.84
CA GLY A 145 -25.60 -22.76 -3.53
C GLY A 145 -24.32 -22.52 -2.73
N MET A 146 -24.42 -22.00 -1.51
CA MET A 146 -23.30 -21.77 -0.58
C MET A 146 -23.33 -22.79 0.58
N PRO A 147 -22.19 -23.07 1.23
CA PRO A 147 -22.14 -24.02 2.34
C PRO A 147 -22.99 -23.54 3.53
N LEU A 148 -24.01 -24.32 3.90
CA LEU A 148 -24.87 -24.08 5.07
C LEU A 148 -24.33 -24.77 6.32
N VAL A 149 -23.04 -24.64 6.59
CA VAL A 149 -22.41 -25.28 7.76
C VAL A 149 -22.58 -24.33 8.95
N SER A 150 -23.38 -24.75 9.94
CA SER A 150 -23.55 -24.04 11.21
C SER A 150 -22.22 -24.05 11.98
N GLY A 151 -21.68 -22.88 12.34
CA GLY A 151 -20.37 -22.80 13.00
C GLY A 151 -19.64 -21.46 12.82
N GLU A 152 -18.31 -21.52 12.71
CA GLU A 152 -17.43 -20.37 12.51
C GLU A 152 -17.61 -19.68 11.16
N HIS A 153 -17.06 -18.47 11.06
CA HIS A 153 -17.07 -17.67 9.85
C HIS A 153 -16.35 -18.38 8.69
N THR A 154 -17.01 -18.44 7.53
CA THR A 154 -16.44 -19.03 6.31
C THR A 154 -16.33 -17.97 5.23
N ASP A 155 -15.15 -17.83 4.65
CA ASP A 155 -14.96 -16.96 3.49
C ASP A 155 -15.52 -17.60 2.23
N VAL A 156 -16.35 -16.87 1.49
CA VAL A 156 -16.97 -17.31 0.24
C VAL A 156 -16.83 -16.25 -0.85
N ASP A 157 -16.73 -16.70 -2.10
CA ASP A 157 -16.73 -15.83 -3.27
C ASP A 157 -18.14 -15.78 -3.87
N ILE A 158 -18.69 -14.57 -3.97
CA ILE A 158 -20.01 -14.29 -4.52
C ILE A 158 -19.87 -13.85 -5.97
N LEU A 159 -20.51 -14.59 -6.88
CA LEU A 159 -20.68 -14.19 -8.28
C LEU A 159 -21.91 -13.27 -8.43
N GLN A 160 -21.69 -12.00 -8.75
CA GLN A 160 -22.75 -11.01 -9.00
C GLN A 160 -23.36 -11.16 -10.40
N LYS A 161 -24.55 -10.58 -10.63
CA LYS A 161 -25.31 -10.67 -11.90
C LYS A 161 -24.58 -10.13 -13.15
N GLY A 162 -23.44 -9.48 -13.01
CA GLY A 162 -22.58 -9.03 -14.12
C GLY A 162 -21.31 -9.86 -14.34
N GLY A 163 -21.12 -10.96 -13.61
CA GLY A 163 -19.91 -11.78 -13.65
C GLY A 163 -18.77 -11.28 -12.73
N ALA A 164 -18.96 -10.17 -12.01
CA ALA A 164 -18.02 -9.70 -11.00
C ALA A 164 -18.01 -10.65 -9.79
N ILE A 165 -16.84 -10.82 -9.18
CA ILE A 165 -16.65 -11.63 -7.98
C ILE A 165 -16.38 -10.71 -6.79
N THR A 166 -17.14 -10.92 -5.72
CA THR A 166 -17.06 -10.18 -4.45
C THR A 166 -16.77 -11.18 -3.34
N ALA A 167 -15.80 -10.89 -2.48
CA ALA A 167 -15.50 -11.75 -1.36
C ALA A 167 -16.42 -11.38 -0.18
N ALA A 168 -17.07 -12.39 0.39
CA ALA A 168 -17.94 -12.22 1.54
C ALA A 168 -17.59 -13.19 2.66
N GLU A 169 -17.77 -12.74 3.89
CA GLU A 169 -17.71 -13.58 5.08
C GLU A 169 -19.11 -14.09 5.38
N LEU A 170 -19.31 -15.41 5.32
CA LEU A 170 -20.56 -16.11 5.57
C LEU A 170 -20.59 -16.63 7.01
N ARG A 171 -21.68 -16.32 7.71
CA ARG A 171 -22.02 -16.92 9.00
C ARG A 171 -23.39 -17.55 8.92
N VAL A 172 -23.50 -18.82 9.29
CA VAL A 172 -24.76 -19.57 9.27
C VAL A 172 -25.20 -19.90 10.68
N VAL A 173 -26.44 -19.57 11.00
CA VAL A 173 -27.09 -19.94 12.27
C VAL A 173 -28.35 -20.72 11.97
N GLU A 174 -28.48 -21.89 12.58
CA GLU A 174 -29.72 -22.67 12.49
C GLU A 174 -30.71 -22.23 13.59
N GLN A 175 -31.97 -22.05 13.21
CA GLN A 175 -33.06 -21.76 14.13
C GLN A 175 -34.24 -22.69 13.89
N THR A 176 -34.75 -23.28 14.96
CA THR A 176 -35.98 -24.08 14.94
C THR A 176 -37.13 -23.24 15.49
N GLN A 177 -38.18 -23.05 14.69
CA GLN A 177 -39.42 -22.39 15.10
C GLN A 177 -40.24 -23.28 16.06
N ALA A 178 -41.21 -22.66 16.74
CA ALA A 178 -42.08 -23.34 17.70
C ALA A 178 -42.95 -24.46 17.10
N ASP A 179 -43.13 -24.45 15.78
CA ASP A 179 -43.81 -25.49 14.99
C ASP A 179 -42.89 -26.68 14.63
N GLY A 180 -41.61 -26.64 15.03
CA GLY A 180 -40.62 -27.68 14.76
C GLY A 180 -39.91 -27.55 13.42
N ILE A 181 -40.15 -26.50 12.64
CA ILE A 181 -39.47 -26.26 11.36
C ILE A 181 -38.13 -25.55 11.61
N THR A 182 -37.03 -26.10 11.08
CA THR A 182 -35.69 -25.47 11.17
C THR A 182 -35.36 -24.70 9.89
N TYR A 183 -34.83 -23.50 10.07
CA TYR A 183 -34.31 -22.65 9.01
C TYR A 183 -32.83 -22.37 9.28
N ALA A 184 -32.05 -22.23 8.22
CA ALA A 184 -30.71 -21.68 8.27
C ALA A 184 -30.76 -20.19 7.92
N ILE A 185 -30.16 -19.37 8.76
CA ILE A 185 -29.99 -17.93 8.55
C ILE A 185 -28.54 -17.70 8.19
N ALA A 186 -28.30 -17.39 6.92
CA ALA A 186 -27.00 -17.00 6.40
C ALA A 186 -26.87 -15.48 6.44
N ALA A 187 -25.92 -14.97 7.23
CA ALA A 187 -25.49 -13.58 7.21
C ALA A 187 -24.20 -13.50 6.38
N LEU A 188 -24.17 -12.62 5.39
CA LEU A 188 -23.03 -12.35 4.53
C LEU A 188 -22.59 -10.92 4.71
N ARG A 189 -21.30 -10.73 4.97
CA ARG A 189 -20.67 -9.41 5.04
C ARG A 189 -19.71 -9.25 3.89
N ASP A 190 -19.84 -8.18 3.12
CA ASP A 190 -18.83 -7.85 2.10
C ASP A 190 -17.51 -7.50 2.79
N VAL A 191 -16.47 -8.25 2.47
CA VAL A 191 -15.10 -8.06 2.98
C VAL A 191 -14.11 -7.79 1.86
N THR A 192 -14.59 -7.45 0.66
CA THR A 192 -13.78 -7.26 -0.54
C THR A 192 -12.74 -6.17 -0.34
N GLU A 193 -13.11 -5.00 0.19
CA GLU A 193 -12.17 -3.90 0.43
C GLU A 193 -11.12 -4.29 1.47
N ARG A 194 -11.54 -4.94 2.56
CA ARG A 194 -10.64 -5.43 3.61
C ARG A 194 -9.63 -6.44 3.04
N LYS A 195 -10.10 -7.45 2.29
CA LYS A 195 -9.22 -8.46 1.68
C LYS A 195 -8.28 -7.88 0.64
N ARG A 196 -8.75 -6.93 -0.20
CA ARG A 196 -7.89 -6.23 -1.17
C ARG A 196 -6.80 -5.42 -0.47
N ALA A 197 -7.13 -4.73 0.62
CA ALA A 197 -6.13 -4.00 1.40
C ALA A 197 -5.11 -4.95 2.05
N GLU A 198 -5.57 -6.05 2.65
CA GLU A 198 -4.69 -7.08 3.21
C GLU A 198 -3.78 -7.73 2.15
N GLU A 199 -4.31 -8.01 0.96
CA GLU A 199 -3.54 -8.59 -0.14
C GLU A 199 -2.53 -7.60 -0.72
N LEU A 200 -2.90 -6.32 -0.85
CA LEU A 200 -1.97 -5.27 -1.26
C LEU A 200 -0.84 -5.11 -0.25
N LEU A 201 -1.14 -5.10 1.06
CA LEU A 201 -0.13 -5.05 2.12
C LEU A 201 0.79 -6.27 2.05
N ARG A 202 0.24 -7.48 1.92
CA ARG A 202 1.02 -8.72 1.76
C ARG A 202 1.91 -8.67 0.51
N LEU A 203 1.41 -8.12 -0.59
CA LEU A 203 2.18 -7.98 -1.82
C LEU A 203 3.35 -7.00 -1.62
N GLN A 204 3.11 -5.87 -0.95
CA GLN A 204 4.15 -4.89 -0.62
C GLN A 204 5.21 -5.50 0.33
N GLU A 205 4.79 -6.20 1.38
CA GLU A 205 5.70 -6.91 2.28
C GLU A 205 6.58 -7.93 1.54
N ARG A 206 5.98 -8.72 0.64
CA ARG A 206 6.72 -9.66 -0.20
C ARG A 206 7.68 -8.96 -1.17
N ALA A 207 7.28 -7.84 -1.75
CA ALA A 207 8.15 -7.06 -2.64
C ALA A 207 9.38 -6.53 -1.87
N ILE A 208 9.19 -5.98 -0.67
CA ILE A 208 10.28 -5.50 0.18
C ILE A 208 11.18 -6.68 0.63
N ALA A 209 10.58 -7.81 1.02
CA ALA A 209 11.31 -9.00 1.45
C ALA A 209 12.12 -9.68 0.32
N SER A 210 11.67 -9.56 -0.93
CA SER A 210 12.32 -10.12 -2.12
C SER A 210 13.30 -9.16 -2.80
N SER A 211 13.41 -7.91 -2.32
CA SER A 211 14.41 -6.95 -2.81
C SER A 211 15.81 -7.55 -2.76
N PHE A 212 16.59 -7.36 -3.83
CA PHE A 212 18.00 -7.74 -3.84
C PHE A 212 18.82 -6.92 -2.86
N ASN A 213 18.51 -5.61 -2.76
CA ASN A 213 19.15 -4.72 -1.80
C ASN A 213 18.70 -5.06 -0.37
N GLY A 214 19.64 -4.91 0.57
CA GLY A 214 19.32 -4.94 1.98
C GLY A 214 18.48 -3.73 2.36
N ILE A 215 17.44 -3.95 3.17
CA ILE A 215 16.60 -2.87 3.70
C ILE A 215 16.60 -3.01 5.21
N MET A 216 16.88 -1.89 5.88
CA MET A 216 16.86 -1.75 7.34
C MET A 216 16.02 -0.51 7.70
N ILE A 217 15.17 -0.63 8.70
CA ILE A 217 14.43 0.49 9.28
C ILE A 217 14.87 0.64 10.72
N VAL A 218 15.19 1.87 11.09
CA VAL A 218 15.73 2.26 12.38
C VAL A 218 14.78 3.24 13.04
N GLU A 219 14.47 3.05 14.32
CA GLU A 219 13.71 4.01 15.11
C GLU A 219 14.63 5.12 15.60
N MET A 220 14.33 6.37 15.24
CA MET A 220 15.25 7.50 15.42
C MET A 220 15.02 8.26 16.73
N HIS A 221 13.91 8.01 17.43
CA HIS A 221 13.58 8.66 18.70
C HIS A 221 13.96 7.84 19.92
N SER A 222 14.35 6.58 19.74
CA SER A 222 14.76 5.68 20.81
C SER A 222 16.27 5.77 21.06
N PRO A 223 16.73 5.62 22.31
CA PRO A 223 18.15 5.51 22.62
C PRO A 223 18.80 4.38 21.80
N ASP A 224 20.05 4.58 21.41
CA ASP A 224 20.87 3.60 20.67
C ASP A 224 20.36 3.21 19.27
N TYR A 225 19.32 3.88 18.76
CA TYR A 225 18.81 3.72 17.38
C TYR A 225 18.49 2.25 17.04
N PRO A 226 17.48 1.64 17.69
CA PRO A 226 17.19 0.23 17.51
C PRO A 226 16.64 -0.04 16.12
N ILE A 227 17.10 -1.16 15.55
CA ILE A 227 16.60 -1.67 14.27
C ILE A 227 15.21 -2.27 14.49
N THR A 228 14.18 -1.72 13.85
CA THR A 228 12.79 -2.19 13.97
C THR A 228 12.36 -3.11 12.83
N TYR A 229 13.07 -3.09 11.71
CA TYR A 229 12.85 -3.99 10.59
C TYR A 229 14.14 -4.24 9.83
N VAL A 230 14.31 -5.48 9.37
CA VAL A 230 15.29 -5.83 8.33
C VAL A 230 14.65 -6.80 7.34
N ASN A 231 14.97 -6.65 6.06
CA ASN A 231 14.61 -7.65 5.09
C ASN A 231 15.62 -8.83 5.10
N PRO A 232 15.26 -10.00 4.55
CA PRO A 232 16.17 -11.15 4.48
C PRO A 232 17.48 -10.88 3.73
N SER A 233 17.47 -9.93 2.78
CA SER A 233 18.65 -9.59 1.99
C SER A 233 19.71 -8.87 2.81
N PHE A 234 19.32 -7.92 3.67
CA PHE A 234 20.26 -7.26 4.58
C PHE A 234 20.83 -8.27 5.59
N ALA A 235 19.98 -9.14 6.14
CA ALA A 235 20.41 -10.19 7.08
C ALA A 235 21.48 -11.10 6.46
N ARG A 236 21.27 -11.58 5.22
CA ARG A 236 22.28 -12.34 4.47
C ARG A 236 23.54 -11.54 4.19
N MET A 237 23.41 -10.27 3.79
CA MET A 237 24.53 -9.38 3.48
C MET A 237 25.40 -9.11 4.72
N ALA A 238 24.81 -8.89 5.88
CA ALA A 238 25.53 -8.65 7.12
C ALA A 238 26.06 -9.96 7.78
N GLY A 239 25.48 -11.11 7.42
CA GLY A 239 25.84 -12.42 7.98
C GLY A 239 25.17 -12.73 9.33
N TYR A 240 23.96 -12.20 9.55
CA TYR A 240 23.16 -12.40 10.76
C TYR A 240 21.78 -12.96 10.43
N GLY A 241 21.11 -13.56 11.42
CA GLY A 241 19.67 -13.83 11.34
C GLY A 241 18.84 -12.56 11.49
N VAL A 242 17.65 -12.51 10.88
CA VAL A 242 16.71 -11.38 11.02
C VAL A 242 16.43 -11.08 12.49
N GLU A 243 16.07 -12.10 13.27
CA GLU A 243 15.76 -11.99 14.70
C GLU A 243 16.95 -11.52 15.55
N GLU A 244 18.20 -11.76 15.10
CA GLU A 244 19.38 -11.29 15.81
C GLU A 244 19.62 -9.79 15.60
N LEU A 245 19.15 -9.24 14.48
CA LEU A 245 19.32 -7.83 14.12
C LEU A 245 18.23 -6.94 14.71
N LEU A 246 17.01 -7.46 14.88
CA LEU A 246 15.91 -6.70 15.47
C LEU A 246 16.26 -6.26 16.90
N GLY A 247 16.08 -4.97 17.17
CA GLY A 247 16.40 -4.32 18.45
C GLY A 247 17.89 -4.00 18.67
N GLN A 248 18.80 -4.46 17.80
CA GLN A 248 20.22 -4.07 17.89
C GLN A 248 20.42 -2.61 17.48
N SER A 249 21.52 -2.02 17.93
CA SER A 249 21.87 -0.65 17.56
C SER A 249 22.27 -0.56 16.10
N ALA A 250 21.64 0.36 15.36
CA ALA A 250 22.00 0.66 13.97
C ALA A 250 23.43 1.22 13.82
N THR A 251 24.05 1.71 14.91
CA THR A 251 25.44 2.21 14.91
C THR A 251 26.47 1.13 14.59
N ALA A 252 26.09 -0.15 14.70
CA ALA A 252 26.94 -1.27 14.27
C ALA A 252 27.07 -1.36 12.74
N PHE A 253 26.12 -0.78 11.98
CA PHE A 253 26.04 -0.91 10.53
C PHE A 253 26.01 0.44 9.79
N LEU A 254 25.70 1.53 10.49
CA LEU A 254 25.71 2.90 9.98
C LEU A 254 26.74 3.73 10.73
N ALA A 255 27.48 4.56 10.00
CA ALA A 255 28.44 5.48 10.59
C ALA A 255 27.72 6.45 11.55
N PRO A 256 28.24 6.69 12.78
CA PRO A 256 27.64 7.64 13.73
C PRO A 256 27.42 9.03 13.14
N ASP A 257 28.38 9.53 12.36
CA ASP A 257 28.29 10.84 11.68
C ASP A 257 27.13 10.90 10.68
N LEU A 258 26.81 9.77 10.02
CA LEU A 258 25.69 9.68 9.08
C LEU A 258 24.35 9.76 9.82
N ILE A 259 24.21 9.01 10.90
CA ILE A 259 23.01 9.06 11.77
C ILE A 259 22.80 10.50 12.28
N GLN A 260 23.88 11.15 12.73
CA GLN A 260 23.82 12.52 13.24
C GLN A 260 23.41 13.53 12.16
N ARG A 261 23.90 13.38 10.92
CA ARG A 261 23.49 14.23 9.78
C ARG A 261 22.01 14.03 9.43
N VAL A 262 21.52 12.80 9.42
CA VAL A 262 20.09 12.52 9.23
C VAL A 262 19.26 13.20 10.33
N GLN A 263 19.69 13.10 11.58
CA GLN A 263 18.97 13.65 12.72
C GLN A 263 18.95 15.19 12.76
N ASN A 264 20.09 15.83 12.49
CA ASN A 264 20.25 17.28 12.63
C ASN A 264 19.84 18.05 11.37
N GLU A 265 20.08 17.48 10.19
CA GLU A 265 19.96 18.17 8.91
C GLU A 265 18.84 17.59 8.05
N GLY A 266 18.23 16.46 8.43
CA GLY A 266 17.29 15.73 7.57
C GLY A 266 17.97 15.18 6.32
N TYR A 267 19.24 14.82 6.42
CA TYR A 267 20.04 14.37 5.29
C TYR A 267 19.44 13.13 4.61
N GLU A 268 19.34 13.18 3.28
CA GLU A 268 18.95 12.08 2.40
C GLU A 268 20.01 11.93 1.30
N GLY A 269 20.51 10.72 1.09
CA GLY A 269 21.56 10.49 0.08
C GLY A 269 22.33 9.19 0.23
N ARG A 270 23.33 9.04 -0.64
CA ARG A 270 24.16 7.84 -0.75
C ARG A 270 25.51 8.02 -0.08
N HIS A 271 25.99 6.95 0.54
CA HIS A 271 27.32 6.85 1.14
C HIS A 271 27.93 5.49 0.83
N LEU A 272 29.22 5.49 0.50
CA LEU A 272 30.00 4.27 0.33
C LEU A 272 30.72 3.96 1.65
N LEU A 273 30.44 2.81 2.22
CA LEU A 273 31.01 2.30 3.47
C LEU A 273 31.82 1.03 3.19
N SER A 274 32.89 0.84 3.97
CA SER A 274 33.58 -0.46 4.05
C SER A 274 33.03 -1.18 5.27
N GLN A 275 32.30 -2.26 5.06
CA GLN A 275 31.68 -3.04 6.13
C GLN A 275 32.36 -4.39 6.30
N THR A 276 32.25 -4.95 7.50
CA THR A 276 32.76 -6.28 7.81
C THR A 276 31.60 -7.16 8.24
N GLN A 277 31.32 -8.22 7.50
CA GLN A 277 30.33 -9.23 7.87
C GLN A 277 30.71 -9.91 9.18
N ARG A 278 29.74 -10.57 9.83
CA ARG A 278 29.97 -11.34 11.07
C ARG A 278 31.15 -12.32 10.99
N GLN A 279 31.37 -12.93 9.83
CA GLN A 279 32.44 -13.91 9.62
C GLN A 279 33.81 -13.27 9.25
N GLY A 280 33.91 -11.94 9.28
CA GLY A 280 35.15 -11.19 9.01
C GLY A 280 35.36 -10.82 7.55
N HIS A 281 34.44 -11.16 6.64
CA HIS A 281 34.53 -10.76 5.23
C HIS A 281 34.27 -9.26 5.07
N VAL A 282 35.20 -8.54 4.44
CA VAL A 282 35.06 -7.11 4.17
C VAL A 282 34.42 -6.92 2.80
N PHE A 283 33.39 -6.08 2.75
CA PHE A 283 32.65 -5.75 1.54
C PHE A 283 32.37 -4.25 1.46
N TRP A 284 32.15 -3.75 0.24
CA TRP A 284 31.77 -2.37 -0.02
C TRP A 284 30.26 -2.24 -0.08
N ASP A 285 29.71 -1.45 0.83
CA ASP A 285 28.29 -1.18 0.93
C ASP A 285 27.98 0.25 0.47
N GLU A 286 27.23 0.39 -0.62
CA GLU A 286 26.59 1.66 -0.95
C GLU A 286 25.26 1.73 -0.20
N VAL A 287 25.23 2.52 0.88
CA VAL A 287 24.03 2.77 1.66
C VAL A 287 23.33 4.03 1.20
N TYR A 288 22.04 3.94 0.89
CA TYR A 288 21.14 5.08 0.73
C TYR A 288 20.32 5.25 2.00
N VAL A 289 20.33 6.44 2.59
CA VAL A 289 19.54 6.76 3.78
C VAL A 289 18.44 7.75 3.46
N SER A 290 17.24 7.49 3.98
CA SER A 290 16.05 8.34 3.85
C SER A 290 15.37 8.52 5.21
N PRO A 291 15.25 9.75 5.74
CA PRO A 291 14.48 10.02 6.94
C PRO A 291 12.98 9.87 6.70
N ILE A 292 12.24 9.39 7.70
CA ILE A 292 10.78 9.32 7.72
C ILE A 292 10.24 10.18 8.84
N TYR A 293 9.34 11.09 8.47
CA TYR A 293 8.67 12.02 9.38
C TYR A 293 7.22 11.61 9.63
N ASN A 294 6.72 11.89 10.83
CA ASN A 294 5.29 11.79 11.12
C ASN A 294 4.51 13.01 10.59
N THR A 295 3.19 13.01 10.78
CA THR A 295 2.29 14.10 10.38
C THR A 295 2.58 15.44 11.05
N TRP A 296 3.33 15.45 12.17
CA TRP A 296 3.78 16.66 12.85
C TRP A 296 5.18 17.11 12.43
N GLY A 297 5.79 16.46 11.42
CA GLY A 297 7.12 16.80 10.91
C GLY A 297 8.27 16.34 11.80
N GLN A 298 8.03 15.44 12.77
CA GLN A 298 9.07 14.91 13.64
C GLN A 298 9.69 13.66 13.01
N LEU A 299 11.02 13.57 13.06
CA LEU A 299 11.77 12.39 12.60
C LEU A 299 11.39 11.18 13.47
N THR A 300 10.81 10.15 12.86
CA THR A 300 10.41 8.92 13.57
C THR A 300 11.30 7.75 13.24
N HIS A 301 11.60 7.57 11.95
CA HIS A 301 12.37 6.45 11.46
C HIS A 301 13.40 6.88 10.44
N LEU A 302 14.38 6.02 10.20
CA LEU A 302 15.34 6.11 9.12
C LEU A 302 15.26 4.80 8.32
N VAL A 303 15.08 4.90 7.01
CA VAL A 303 15.23 3.77 6.10
C VAL A 303 16.63 3.80 5.52
N ALA A 304 17.35 2.70 5.68
CA ALA A 304 18.65 2.47 5.06
C ALA A 304 18.52 1.34 4.02
N ILE A 305 18.93 1.62 2.79
CA ILE A 305 18.96 0.66 1.68
C ILE A 305 20.43 0.37 1.37
N HIS A 306 20.83 -0.88 1.54
CA HIS A 306 22.20 -1.37 1.41
C HIS A 306 22.37 -2.11 0.09
N ALA A 307 23.38 -1.74 -0.68
CA ALA A 307 23.75 -2.40 -1.91
C ALA A 307 25.21 -2.84 -1.83
N ASP A 308 25.45 -4.16 -1.93
CA ASP A 308 26.79 -4.68 -2.04
C ASP A 308 27.35 -4.34 -3.44
N VAL A 309 28.32 -3.44 -3.46
CA VAL A 309 28.98 -2.94 -4.67
C VAL A 309 30.43 -3.42 -4.75
N THR A 310 30.79 -4.47 -4.00
CA THR A 310 32.16 -4.99 -3.89
C THR A 310 32.74 -5.37 -5.25
N GLU A 311 31.99 -6.14 -6.05
CA GLU A 311 32.42 -6.53 -7.40
C GLU A 311 32.64 -5.31 -8.30
N GLN A 312 31.76 -4.32 -8.23
CA GLN A 312 31.84 -3.10 -9.03
C GLN A 312 33.06 -2.25 -8.64
N VAL A 313 33.31 -2.12 -7.33
CA VAL A 313 34.48 -1.41 -6.81
C VAL A 313 35.77 -2.14 -7.20
N HIS A 314 35.82 -3.47 -7.11
CA HIS A 314 36.98 -4.26 -7.52
C HIS A 314 37.23 -4.17 -9.02
N ALA A 315 36.20 -4.32 -9.85
CA ALA A 315 36.31 -4.20 -11.30
C ALA A 315 36.83 -2.81 -11.69
N ARG A 316 36.29 -1.75 -11.09
CA ARG A 316 36.77 -0.37 -11.32
C ARG A 316 38.23 -0.21 -10.91
N ARG A 317 38.62 -0.67 -9.72
CA ARG A 317 40.03 -0.59 -9.26
C ARG A 317 40.97 -1.39 -10.13
N THR A 318 40.60 -2.60 -10.55
CA THR A 318 41.42 -3.42 -11.45
C THR A 318 41.61 -2.74 -12.80
N LEU A 319 40.56 -2.09 -13.33
CA LEU A 319 40.65 -1.29 -14.54
C LEU A 319 41.60 -0.09 -14.35
N GLU A 320 41.40 0.71 -13.31
CA GLU A 320 42.26 1.85 -12.97
C GLU A 320 43.73 1.43 -12.80
N GLU A 321 44.01 0.36 -12.06
CA GLU A 321 45.35 -0.20 -11.91
C GLU A 321 45.96 -0.66 -13.24
N SER A 322 45.15 -1.25 -14.13
CA SER A 322 45.61 -1.68 -15.46
C SER A 322 45.94 -0.49 -16.35
N GLU A 323 45.13 0.57 -16.31
CA GLU A 323 45.37 1.81 -17.06
C GLU A 323 46.63 2.51 -16.57
N ASP A 324 46.82 2.61 -15.25
CA ASP A 324 48.00 3.25 -14.67
C ASP A 324 49.27 2.43 -14.91
N ARG A 325 49.19 1.09 -14.83
CA ARG A 325 50.31 0.22 -15.24
C ARG A 325 50.65 0.41 -16.71
N LEU A 326 49.65 0.49 -17.59
CA LEU A 326 49.88 0.72 -19.02
C LEU A 326 50.52 2.09 -19.27
N LYS A 327 50.05 3.16 -18.61
CA LYS A 327 50.67 4.49 -18.69
C LYS A 327 52.14 4.45 -18.26
N ILE A 328 52.45 3.81 -17.14
CA ILE A 328 53.82 3.68 -16.62
C ILE A 328 54.71 2.91 -17.62
N VAL A 329 54.23 1.78 -18.15
CA VAL A 329 54.96 1.01 -19.16
C VAL A 329 55.24 1.87 -20.40
N LEU A 330 54.22 2.53 -20.95
CA LEU A 330 54.36 3.38 -22.13
C LEU A 330 55.32 4.56 -21.92
N GLN A 331 55.39 5.10 -20.70
CA GLN A 331 56.31 6.18 -20.34
C GLN A 331 57.75 5.72 -20.13
N MET A 332 57.97 4.49 -19.65
CA MET A 332 59.31 3.95 -19.39
C MET A 332 59.95 3.23 -20.59
N LEU A 333 59.15 2.86 -21.60
CA LEU A 333 59.69 2.20 -22.79
C LEU A 333 60.66 3.14 -23.54
N PRO A 334 61.89 2.69 -23.85
CA PRO A 334 62.88 3.48 -24.57
C PRO A 334 62.59 3.54 -26.08
N HIS A 335 61.32 3.45 -26.47
CA HIS A 335 60.85 3.48 -27.85
C HIS A 335 59.78 4.54 -27.99
N GLY A 336 59.84 5.31 -29.08
CA GLY A 336 58.74 6.19 -29.48
C GLY A 336 57.56 5.35 -29.95
N ILE A 337 56.43 5.46 -29.24
CA ILE A 337 55.20 4.73 -29.53
C ILE A 337 54.13 5.75 -29.85
N THR A 338 53.46 5.52 -30.98
CA THR A 338 52.30 6.32 -31.41
C THR A 338 51.16 5.41 -31.82
N PHE A 339 49.95 5.78 -31.44
CA PHE A 339 48.72 5.16 -31.92
C PHE A 339 47.84 6.25 -32.52
N SER A 340 47.27 6.01 -33.69
CA SER A 340 46.45 6.99 -34.41
C SER A 340 45.05 6.46 -34.65
N ASP A 341 44.05 7.36 -34.68
CA ASP A 341 42.68 7.01 -35.11
C ASP A 341 42.59 6.85 -36.64
N ALA A 342 41.42 6.46 -37.13
CA ALA A 342 41.16 6.28 -38.56
C ALA A 342 41.29 7.58 -39.39
N HIS A 343 41.37 8.74 -38.74
CA HIS A 343 41.58 10.04 -39.37
C HIS A 343 43.05 10.50 -39.30
N GLY A 344 43.95 9.65 -38.80
CA GLY A 344 45.37 9.94 -38.69
C GLY A 344 45.73 10.86 -37.53
N ARG A 345 44.82 11.09 -36.58
CA ARG A 345 45.14 11.86 -35.36
C ARG A 345 45.76 10.93 -34.32
N PHE A 346 46.87 11.34 -33.72
CA PHE A 346 47.51 10.60 -32.66
C PHE A 346 46.63 10.60 -31.40
N VAL A 347 46.13 9.43 -31.03
CA VAL A 347 45.42 9.13 -29.78
C VAL A 347 46.43 8.86 -28.66
N LEU A 348 47.55 8.23 -28.98
CA LEU A 348 48.68 8.00 -28.07
C LEU A 348 49.94 8.52 -28.73
N PHE A 349 50.74 9.27 -27.97
CA PHE A 349 52.04 9.76 -28.35
C PHE A 349 52.90 9.80 -27.08
N ASN A 350 53.70 8.76 -26.85
CA ASN A 350 54.38 8.59 -25.56
C ASN A 350 55.53 9.60 -25.37
N ALA A 351 56.01 9.72 -24.13
CA ALA A 351 57.06 10.67 -23.78
C ALA A 351 58.35 10.47 -24.58
N GLU A 352 58.72 9.23 -24.90
CA GLU A 352 59.91 8.97 -25.71
C GLU A 352 59.73 9.44 -27.15
N MET A 353 58.52 9.37 -27.73
CA MET A 353 58.27 9.94 -29.05
C MET A 353 58.42 11.48 -29.03
N GLU A 354 57.98 12.14 -27.96
CA GLU A 354 58.21 13.58 -27.78
C GLU A 354 59.71 13.90 -27.67
N ARG A 355 60.49 13.09 -26.96
CA ARG A 355 61.95 13.26 -26.87
C ARG A 355 62.65 12.98 -28.20
N LEU A 356 62.25 11.92 -28.90
CA LEU A 356 62.82 11.52 -30.19
C LEU A 356 62.57 12.56 -31.26
N THR A 357 61.34 13.10 -31.35
CA THR A 357 60.93 14.01 -32.43
C THR A 357 61.03 15.50 -32.06
N GLY A 358 60.96 15.83 -30.77
CA GLY A 358 60.94 17.21 -30.27
C GLY A 358 59.59 17.92 -30.39
N TYR A 359 58.53 17.20 -30.75
CA TYR A 359 57.16 17.72 -30.86
C TYR A 359 56.28 17.08 -29.81
N THR A 360 55.37 17.86 -29.23
CA THR A 360 54.33 17.32 -28.35
C THR A 360 53.18 16.69 -29.15
N GLN A 361 52.39 15.83 -28.51
CA GLN A 361 51.18 15.25 -29.16
C GLN A 361 50.26 16.32 -29.73
N ALA A 362 50.03 17.40 -28.98
CA ALA A 362 49.15 18.49 -29.38
C ALA A 362 49.69 19.23 -30.61
N GLU A 363 51.00 19.50 -30.65
CA GLU A 363 51.64 20.10 -31.81
C GLU A 363 51.54 19.19 -33.03
N ALA A 364 51.86 17.90 -32.88
CA ALA A 364 51.80 16.92 -33.97
C ALA A 364 50.38 16.84 -34.58
N ASN A 365 49.34 16.83 -33.75
CA ASN A 365 47.95 16.81 -34.20
C ASN A 365 47.49 18.15 -34.80
N ALA A 366 47.99 19.28 -34.32
CA ALA A 366 47.65 20.60 -34.85
C ALA A 366 48.21 20.86 -36.27
N CYS A 367 49.27 20.14 -36.65
CA CYS A 367 49.92 20.28 -37.96
C CYS A 367 49.08 19.73 -39.12
N GLY A 368 48.06 18.91 -38.84
CA GLY A 368 47.24 18.21 -39.84
C GLY A 368 47.97 17.06 -40.54
N HIS A 369 49.22 17.28 -40.96
CA HIS A 369 50.10 16.25 -41.53
C HIS A 369 51.47 16.27 -40.84
N PHE A 370 51.73 15.27 -40.01
CA PHE A 370 52.96 15.19 -39.22
C PHE A 370 54.16 14.60 -39.99
N LEU A 371 53.92 13.68 -40.93
CA LEU A 371 54.97 13.00 -41.70
C LEU A 371 55.93 13.95 -42.44
N PRO A 372 55.47 15.04 -43.10
CA PRO A 372 56.37 15.97 -43.78
C PRO A 372 57.29 16.76 -42.83
N LEU A 373 56.92 16.89 -41.55
CA LEU A 373 57.77 17.54 -40.55
C LEU A 373 58.93 16.63 -40.13
N LEU A 374 58.64 15.33 -40.00
CA LEU A 374 59.62 14.30 -39.63
C LEU A 374 60.53 13.89 -40.79
N HIS A 375 60.02 13.82 -42.03
CA HIS A 375 60.81 13.40 -43.19
C HIS A 375 61.09 14.62 -44.09
N PRO A 376 62.32 15.17 -44.11
CA PRO A 376 62.63 16.34 -44.91
C PRO A 376 62.76 16.06 -46.42
N ASP A 377 63.04 14.81 -46.81
CA ASP A 377 63.11 14.40 -48.22
C ASP A 377 61.73 13.99 -48.76
N ARG A 378 61.36 14.45 -49.96
CA ARG A 378 60.11 14.09 -50.64
C ARG A 378 60.04 12.60 -50.98
N HIS A 379 61.18 11.97 -51.25
CA HIS A 379 61.27 10.53 -51.49
C HIS A 379 60.88 9.74 -50.22
N ASP A 380 61.43 10.11 -49.07
CA ASP A 380 61.17 9.43 -47.79
C ASP A 380 59.73 9.66 -47.31
N GLN A 381 59.17 10.86 -47.55
CA GLN A 381 57.76 11.14 -47.30
C GLN A 381 56.83 10.21 -48.09
N LYS A 382 57.11 10.04 -49.39
CA LYS A 382 56.31 9.18 -50.27
C LYS A 382 56.37 7.73 -49.79
N LEU A 383 57.57 7.25 -49.44
CA LEU A 383 57.78 5.89 -48.96
C LEU A 383 57.08 5.64 -47.62
N ALA A 384 57.14 6.60 -46.68
CA ALA A 384 56.42 6.51 -45.40
C ALA A 384 54.89 6.45 -45.60
N TRP A 385 54.37 7.24 -46.55
CA TRP A 385 52.94 7.24 -46.88
C TRP A 385 52.48 5.93 -47.51
N GLU A 386 53.24 5.40 -48.48
CA GLU A 386 52.95 4.10 -49.12
C GLU A 386 52.91 2.96 -48.09
N ARG A 387 53.81 2.98 -47.10
CA ARG A 387 53.84 1.99 -46.02
C ARG A 387 52.63 2.08 -45.09
N LEU A 388 52.20 3.28 -44.71
CA LEU A 388 50.97 3.47 -43.93
C LEU A 388 49.72 3.00 -44.71
N GLN A 389 49.67 3.25 -46.01
CA GLN A 389 48.60 2.75 -46.88
C GLN A 389 48.63 1.22 -47.01
N HIS A 390 49.82 0.62 -47.08
CA HIS A 390 49.99 -0.82 -47.11
C HIS A 390 49.47 -1.46 -45.81
N LEU A 391 49.93 -0.98 -44.65
CA LEU A 391 49.45 -1.43 -43.34
C LEU A 391 47.93 -1.31 -43.23
N SER A 392 47.36 -0.18 -43.66
CA SER A 392 45.90 0.03 -43.64
C SER A 392 45.11 -0.94 -44.53
N ARG A 393 45.73 -1.43 -45.62
CA ARG A 393 45.09 -2.34 -46.58
C ARG A 393 45.28 -3.81 -46.26
N THR A 394 46.45 -4.21 -45.76
CA THR A 394 46.81 -5.62 -45.56
C THR A 394 46.84 -6.03 -44.09
N GLY A 395 46.96 -5.08 -43.17
CA GLY A 395 47.18 -5.34 -41.75
C GLY A 395 48.57 -5.91 -41.44
N GLU A 396 49.47 -5.98 -42.43
CA GLU A 396 50.81 -6.54 -42.23
C GLU A 396 51.78 -5.49 -41.69
N SER A 397 52.37 -5.82 -40.53
CA SER A 397 53.38 -4.98 -39.90
C SER A 397 54.67 -4.96 -40.72
N GLN A 398 55.32 -3.79 -40.79
CA GLN A 398 56.59 -3.61 -41.48
C GLN A 398 57.61 -2.92 -40.58
N MET A 399 58.88 -3.29 -40.73
CA MET A 399 60.00 -2.70 -40.00
C MET A 399 61.04 -2.20 -40.98
N PHE A 400 61.47 -0.95 -40.82
CA PHE A 400 62.41 -0.31 -41.73
C PHE A 400 63.22 0.78 -41.04
N GLU A 401 64.43 1.01 -41.53
CA GLU A 401 65.26 2.13 -41.09
C GLU A 401 64.92 3.39 -41.89
N THR A 402 64.90 4.54 -41.22
CA THR A 402 64.69 5.84 -41.84
C THR A 402 65.39 6.94 -41.05
N THR A 403 65.59 8.10 -41.67
CA THR A 403 66.05 9.30 -40.98
C THR A 403 64.86 10.21 -40.66
N LEU A 404 64.73 10.62 -39.41
CA LEU A 404 63.78 11.64 -38.97
C LEU A 404 64.52 12.95 -38.67
N ARG A 405 63.87 14.08 -38.94
CA ARG A 405 64.30 15.41 -38.56
C ARG A 405 63.49 15.87 -37.35
N ARG A 406 64.21 16.21 -36.28
CA ARG A 406 63.65 16.77 -35.05
C ARG A 406 63.21 18.22 -35.24
N ARG A 407 62.45 18.75 -34.28
CA ARG A 407 62.04 20.17 -34.25
C ARG A 407 63.21 21.16 -34.28
N ASP A 408 64.30 20.84 -33.61
CA ASP A 408 65.53 21.64 -33.56
C ASP A 408 66.39 21.54 -34.85
N GLY A 409 65.98 20.69 -35.80
CA GLY A 409 66.68 20.46 -37.07
C GLY A 409 67.69 19.30 -37.04
N GLU A 410 67.95 18.69 -35.88
CA GLU A 410 68.82 17.52 -35.76
C GLU A 410 68.24 16.32 -36.53
N ARG A 411 69.10 15.54 -37.19
CA ARG A 411 68.70 14.31 -37.90
C ARG A 411 69.03 13.09 -37.05
N ARG A 412 68.06 12.18 -36.89
CA ARG A 412 68.22 10.91 -36.19
C ARG A 412 67.90 9.75 -37.10
N HIS A 413 68.77 8.74 -37.12
CA HIS A 413 68.50 7.46 -37.75
C HIS A 413 67.72 6.60 -36.75
N VAL A 414 66.57 6.11 -37.18
CA VAL A 414 65.66 5.34 -36.34
C VAL A 414 65.16 4.11 -37.10
N LEU A 415 64.88 3.07 -36.34
CA LEU A 415 64.15 1.90 -36.82
C LEU A 415 62.67 2.13 -36.51
N VAL A 416 61.83 2.18 -37.53
CA VAL A 416 60.38 2.33 -37.40
C VAL A 416 59.73 0.98 -37.64
N ALA A 417 58.94 0.54 -36.67
CA ALA A 417 58.01 -0.57 -36.82
C ALA A 417 56.59 -0.01 -36.85
N SER A 418 55.87 -0.26 -37.94
CA SER A 418 54.45 0.05 -38.07
C SER A 418 53.67 -1.25 -37.95
N ALA A 419 52.75 -1.34 -36.97
CA ALA A 419 51.99 -2.53 -36.68
C ALA A 419 50.52 -2.22 -36.46
#